data_AF-A0A0Q4TW69-F1
#
_entry.id   AF-A0A0Q4TW69-F1
#
_cell.length_a   1.000
_cell.length_b   1.000
_cell.length_c   1.000
_cell.angle_alpha   90.00
_cell.angle_beta   90.00
_cell.angle_gamma   90.00
#
_symmetry.space_group_name_H-M   'P 1'
#
loop_
_entity.id
_entity.type
_entity.pdbx_description
1 polymer ?
#
loop_
_entity_poly.entity_id
_entity_poly.type
_entity_poly.pdbx_seq_one_letter_code
_entity_poly.pdbx_strand_id
1 'polypeptide(L)'
;MRASPEFLKFGRWFMQDISGGAPTLDEMYDFVLNLFRGEERVRLRQFIDRALREASDETLKGLWKETDADIYFPTAQDLRAFLTGARDRL
;
A
#
# COMPACT_ATOMS: atom_id res chain seq x y z
N MET A 1 -5.36 15.37 -0.11
CA MET A 1 -6.05 14.05 -0.12
C MET A 1 -5.92 13.46 1.28
N ARG A 2 -6.86 12.62 1.73
CA ARG A 2 -6.76 11.91 3.02
C ARG A 2 -6.75 10.40 2.76
N ALA A 3 -5.99 9.64 3.55
CA ALA A 3 -5.95 8.18 3.43
C ALA A 3 -7.34 7.55 3.65
N SER A 4 -7.72 6.57 2.82
CA SER A 4 -8.94 5.79 3.04
C SER A 4 -8.73 4.76 4.16
N PRO A 5 -9.81 4.29 4.82
CA PRO A 5 -9.70 3.22 5.81
C PRO A 5 -9.01 1.96 5.28
N GLU A 6 -9.30 1.57 4.03
CA GLU A 6 -8.69 0.40 3.39
C GLU A 6 -7.20 0.62 3.13
N PHE A 7 -6.78 1.84 2.79
CA PHE A 7 -5.37 2.17 2.58
C PHE A 7 -4.57 2.17 3.89
N LEU A 8 -5.16 2.71 4.97
CA LEU A 8 -4.57 2.63 6.31
C LEU A 8 -4.43 1.17 6.79
N LYS A 9 -5.48 0.36 6.59
CA LYS A 9 -5.44 -1.08 6.84
C LYS A 9 -4.36 -1.77 6.02
N PHE A 10 -4.19 -1.39 4.75
CA PHE A 10 -3.20 -1.97 3.84
C PHE A 10 -1.78 -1.71 4.35
N GLY A 11 -1.43 -0.46 4.66
CA GLY A 11 -0.11 -0.13 5.16
C GLY A 11 0.22 -0.80 6.50
N ARG A 12 -0.76 -0.88 7.43
CA ARG A 12 -0.57 -1.54 8.74
C ARG A 12 -0.09 -2.98 8.65
N TRP A 13 -0.45 -3.71 7.60
CA TRP A 13 0.02 -5.09 7.47
C TRP A 13 1.53 -5.15 7.25
N PHE A 14 2.17 -4.13 6.67
CA PHE A 14 3.62 -4.09 6.46
C PHE A 14 4.41 -3.66 7.71
N MET A 15 4.00 -4.09 8.91
CA MET A 15 4.76 -3.95 10.15
C MET A 15 5.83 -5.05 10.29
N GLN A 16 6.90 -4.79 11.05
CA GLN A 16 8.14 -5.58 11.10
C GLN A 16 7.95 -7.11 11.25
N ASP A 17 6.86 -7.57 11.87
CA ASP A 17 6.62 -8.99 12.15
C ASP A 17 6.09 -9.82 10.96
N ILE A 18 5.77 -9.20 9.80
CA ILE A 18 5.50 -9.98 8.56
C ILE A 18 6.75 -10.78 8.11
N SER A 19 7.93 -10.40 8.60
CA SER A 19 9.22 -10.99 8.21
C SER A 19 9.61 -12.28 8.94
N GLY A 20 8.82 -12.77 9.90
CA GLY A 20 9.12 -14.01 10.65
C GLY A 20 9.23 -15.27 9.77
N GLY A 21 8.76 -15.17 8.54
CA GLY A 21 8.96 -16.14 7.48
C GLY A 21 8.06 -15.81 6.29
N ALA A 22 8.36 -14.74 5.55
CA ALA A 22 7.70 -14.53 4.27
C ALA A 22 8.59 -13.81 3.25
N PRO A 23 8.50 -14.22 1.97
CA PRO A 23 9.57 -14.17 0.99
C PRO A 23 9.22 -13.14 -0.09
N THR A 24 10.21 -12.63 -0.83
CA THR A 24 10.05 -11.67 -1.95
C THR A 24 9.06 -10.48 -1.74
N LEU A 25 8.91 -9.60 -2.73
CA LEU A 25 7.88 -8.53 -2.67
C LEU A 25 6.51 -9.06 -3.12
N ASP A 26 6.51 -10.05 -4.01
CA ASP A 26 5.29 -10.59 -4.61
C ASP A 26 4.48 -11.42 -3.61
N GLU A 27 5.12 -12.24 -2.80
CA GLU A 27 4.41 -13.03 -1.79
C GLU A 27 3.93 -12.13 -0.63
N MET A 28 4.61 -11.01 -0.36
CA MET A 28 4.09 -9.96 0.54
C MET A 28 2.79 -9.35 -0.01
N TYR A 29 2.73 -9.03 -1.31
CA TYR A 29 1.47 -8.58 -1.92
C TYR A 29 0.39 -9.65 -1.80
N ASP A 30 0.68 -10.89 -2.16
CA ASP A 30 -0.29 -11.97 -2.11
C ASP A 30 -0.83 -12.17 -0.69
N PHE A 31 0.04 -12.14 0.32
CA PHE A 31 -0.37 -12.22 1.72
C PHE A 31 -1.28 -11.04 2.10
N VAL A 32 -0.82 -9.80 1.92
CA VAL A 32 -1.55 -8.60 2.39
C VAL A 32 -2.86 -8.41 1.63
N LEU A 33 -2.86 -8.56 0.31
CA LEU A 33 -4.05 -8.33 -0.52
C LEU A 33 -5.11 -9.41 -0.30
N ASN A 34 -4.73 -10.63 0.08
CA ASN A 34 -5.69 -11.69 0.45
C ASN A 34 -6.48 -11.39 1.74
N LEU A 35 -6.06 -10.40 2.54
CA LEU A 35 -6.77 -9.95 3.75
C LEU A 35 -7.94 -9.00 3.44
N PHE A 36 -8.08 -8.56 2.18
CA PHE A 36 -9.16 -7.71 1.71
C PHE A 36 -10.18 -8.53 0.93
N ARG A 37 -11.48 -8.33 1.17
CA ARG A 37 -12.56 -9.09 0.52
C ARG A 37 -13.58 -8.19 -0.16
N GLY A 38 -14.11 -8.65 -1.29
CA GLY A 38 -15.22 -8.01 -2.00
C GLY A 38 -14.98 -6.51 -2.26
N GLU A 39 -15.89 -5.67 -1.76
CA GLU A 39 -15.82 -4.22 -1.95
C GLU A 39 -14.57 -3.57 -1.36
N GLU A 40 -13.95 -4.14 -0.31
CA GLU A 40 -12.72 -3.57 0.26
C GLU A 40 -11.58 -3.55 -0.77
N ARG A 41 -11.49 -4.60 -1.61
CA ARG A 41 -10.49 -4.65 -2.70
C ARG A 41 -10.74 -3.58 -3.75
N VAL A 42 -12.01 -3.39 -4.12
CA VAL A 42 -12.43 -2.37 -5.10
C VAL A 42 -12.09 -0.97 -4.58
N ARG A 43 -12.43 -0.67 -3.33
CA ARG A 43 -12.17 0.63 -2.71
C ARG A 43 -10.67 0.89 -2.54
N LEU A 44 -9.90 -0.12 -2.12
CA LEU A 44 -8.45 -0.03 -2.02
C LEU A 44 -7.82 0.25 -3.38
N ARG A 45 -8.23 -0.50 -4.42
CA ARG A 45 -7.74 -0.29 -5.79
C ARG A 45 -8.04 1.11 -6.30
N GLN A 46 -9.28 1.57 -6.14
CA GLN A 46 -9.69 2.92 -6.57
C GLN A 46 -8.92 4.01 -5.83
N PHE A 47 -8.68 3.83 -4.53
CA PHE A 47 -7.91 4.79 -3.75
C PHE A 47 -6.46 4.84 -4.24
N ILE A 48 -5.80 3.68 -4.39
CA ILE A 48 -4.41 3.63 -4.86
C ILE A 48 -4.28 4.22 -6.26
N ASP A 49 -5.18 3.87 -7.18
CA ASP A 49 -5.15 4.39 -8.55
C ASP A 49 -5.31 5.92 -8.58
N ARG A 50 -6.26 6.44 -7.79
CA ARG A 50 -6.44 7.89 -7.64
C ARG A 50 -5.20 8.56 -7.03
N ALA A 51 -4.62 7.98 -5.99
CA ALA A 51 -3.43 8.52 -5.33
C ALA A 51 -2.23 8.55 -6.30
N LEU A 52 -2.02 7.49 -7.08
CA LEU A 52 -0.97 7.44 -8.10
C LEU A 52 -1.14 8.51 -9.18
N ARG A 53 -2.38 8.80 -9.59
CA ARG A 53 -2.68 9.81 -10.62
C ARG A 53 -2.63 11.25 -10.12
N GLU A 54 -3.15 11.51 -8.93
CA GLU A 54 -3.47 12.87 -8.46
C GLU A 54 -2.53 13.39 -7.38
N ALA A 55 -1.87 12.51 -6.61
CA ALA A 55 -1.01 12.96 -5.52
C ALA A 55 0.35 13.44 -6.05
N SER A 56 0.82 14.58 -5.55
CA SER A 56 2.25 14.93 -5.64
C SER A 56 3.09 13.93 -4.85
N ASP A 57 4.38 13.87 -5.13
CA ASP A 57 5.30 12.96 -4.43
C ASP A 57 5.32 13.20 -2.91
N GLU A 58 5.28 14.46 -2.49
CA GLU A 58 5.17 14.83 -1.07
C GLU A 58 3.84 14.37 -0.46
N THR A 59 2.73 14.56 -1.19
CA THR A 59 1.41 14.12 -0.73
C THR A 59 1.36 12.60 -0.62
N LEU A 60 1.91 11.86 -1.58
CA LEU A 60 1.92 10.40 -1.58
C LEU A 60 2.77 9.85 -0.43
N LYS A 61 3.95 10.45 -0.20
CA LYS A 61 4.77 10.14 0.98
C LYS A 61 4.04 10.47 2.29
N GLY A 62 3.31 11.57 2.34
CA GLY A 62 2.47 11.93 3.48
C GLY A 62 1.40 10.89 3.77
N LEU A 63 0.65 10.48 2.74
CA LEU A 63 -0.36 9.42 2.86
C LEU A 63 0.24 8.09 3.34
N TRP A 64 1.43 7.72 2.86
CA TRP A 64 2.10 6.50 3.33
C TRP A 64 2.54 6.62 4.80
N LYS A 65 3.03 7.78 5.23
CA LYS A 65 3.39 8.04 6.64
C LYS A 65 2.20 8.03 7.59
N GLU A 66 0.99 8.28 7.09
CA GLU A 66 -0.24 8.11 7.88
C GLU A 66 -0.54 6.63 8.15
N THR A 67 0.04 5.71 7.38
CA THR A 67 -0.04 4.28 7.67
C THR A 67 0.95 3.93 8.78
N ASP A 68 0.56 3.05 9.70
CA ASP A 68 1.45 2.50 10.74
C ASP A 68 2.49 1.51 10.13
N ALA A 69 2.84 1.63 8.85
CA ALA A 69 3.75 0.72 8.15
C ALA A 69 5.19 0.95 8.56
N ASP A 70 5.95 -0.13 8.75
CA ASP A 70 7.38 -0.05 9.07
C ASP A 70 8.28 -0.03 7.82
N ILE A 71 7.71 -0.31 6.63
CA ILE A 71 8.45 -0.24 5.37
C ILE A 71 8.71 1.22 4.98
N TYR A 72 10.00 1.53 4.83
CA TYR A 72 10.49 2.82 4.38
C TYR A 72 10.85 2.81 2.89
N PHE A 73 10.43 3.86 2.17
CA PHE A 73 10.78 4.08 0.77
C PHE A 73 11.76 5.25 0.63
N PRO A 74 12.99 5.03 0.12
CA PRO A 74 13.98 6.10 -0.07
C PRO A 74 13.47 7.22 -0.98
N THR A 75 12.83 6.85 -2.09
CA THR A 75 12.30 7.81 -3.06
C THR A 75 10.78 7.71 -3.18
N ALA A 76 10.17 8.77 -3.73
CA ALA A 76 8.74 8.74 -4.06
C ALA A 76 8.46 7.75 -5.20
N GLN A 77 9.45 7.54 -6.08
CA GLN A 77 9.35 6.58 -7.18
C GLN A 77 9.29 5.14 -6.67
N ASP A 78 10.06 4.80 -5.62
CA ASP A 78 9.99 3.48 -5.00
C ASP A 78 8.59 3.23 -4.41
N LEU A 79 8.04 4.22 -3.70
CA LEU A 79 6.67 4.15 -3.18
C LEU A 79 5.63 4.03 -4.31
N ARG A 80 5.79 4.79 -5.40
CA ARG A 80 4.90 4.69 -6.57
C ARG A 80 4.96 3.32 -7.24
N ALA A 81 6.16 2.77 -7.41
CA ALA A 81 6.36 1.44 -7.97
C ALA A 81 5.71 0.38 -7.08
N PHE A 82 5.91 0.49 -5.76
CA PHE A 82 5.28 -0.40 -4.79
C PHE A 82 3.75 -0.32 -4.83
N LEU A 83 3.18 0.87 -4.84
CA LEU A 83 1.73 1.05 -4.90
C LEU A 83 1.14 0.61 -6.26
N THR A 84 1.89 0.79 -7.35
CA THR A 84 1.53 0.27 -8.67
C THR A 84 1.46 -1.26 -8.65
N GLY A 85 2.47 -1.91 -8.06
CA GLY A 85 2.49 -3.36 -7.90
C GLY A 85 1.31 -3.90 -7.10
N ALA A 86 0.90 -3.20 -6.04
CA ALA A 86 -0.29 -3.54 -5.25
C ALA A 86 -1.59 -3.35 -6.06
N ARG A 87 -1.73 -2.21 -6.76
CA ARG A 87 -2.91 -1.91 -7.58
C ARG A 87 -3.13 -2.94 -8.69
N ASP A 88 -2.06 -3.36 -9.35
CA ASP A 88 -2.16 -4.27 -10.51
C ASP A 88 -2.58 -5.69 -10.08
N ARG A 89 -2.38 -6.03 -8.80
CA ARG A 89 -2.77 -7.31 -8.18
C ARG A 89 -4.12 -7.27 -7.46
N LEU A 90 -4.77 -6.10 -7.39
CA LEU A 90 -6.07 -5.90 -6.72
C LEU A 90 -7.26 -6.22 -7.61
#